data_AF-A0A836H1N8-F1
#
_entry.id   AF-A0A836H1N8-F1
#
_cell.length_a   1.000
_cell.length_b   1.000
_cell.length_c   1.000
_cell.angle_alpha   90.00
_cell.angle_beta   90.00
_cell.angle_gamma   90.00
#
_symmetry.space_group_name_H-M   'P 1'
#
loop_
_entity.id
_entity.type
_entity.pdbx_description
1 polymer ?
#
loop_
_entity_poly.entity_id
_entity_poly.type
_entity_poly.pdbx_seq_one_letter_code
_entity_poly.pdbx_strand_id
1 'polypeptide(L)'
;MDVNAVKAAWHGAAELKRHCSHVISTLGSQTPPEAFLYRGNAYYALGQPYFALADYNTAASVLKLSGEHQRRCRKALQSFPATQTGVYPSTDSHLHIFVKPMLSKSCAIETINEHVGRGVRAFECMPRNSVVVQPASPWLLYPTEEGLCAYCGTTLPERIFSCGNRECHEEYCSRDCRQEAMALYHAAVCHNTEFQSIELDVFAQMMEAKKAGAVVERNAAAAQLLMLRVLSAGVQRHVVPSAMGQVRILSGRLTFSPQVLASSMLHLYERLTRALHIATIVPYEEMVGILARMTANCFHRDGAVELHLPRSMLNHSCAANVAEYGQTGAMITTRDVARGEELVINYYPHLKDLPFSERTTELVRRGFRCMCAKCQRRE
;
A
#
# COMPACT_ATOMS: atom_id res chain seq x y z
N MET A 1 13.18 11.77 34.69
CA MET A 1 14.18 12.20 33.69
C MET A 1 13.83 13.61 33.27
N ASP A 2 14.83 14.48 33.12
CA ASP A 2 14.66 15.82 32.55
C ASP A 2 14.10 15.73 31.12
N VAL A 3 13.17 16.62 30.76
CA VAL A 3 12.56 16.71 29.42
C VAL A 3 13.62 16.89 28.35
N ASN A 4 14.70 17.63 28.65
CA ASN A 4 15.80 17.83 27.71
C ASN A 4 16.59 16.53 27.48
N ALA A 5 16.81 15.74 28.54
CA ALA A 5 17.46 14.44 28.42
C ALA A 5 16.65 13.45 27.57
N VAL A 6 15.31 13.45 27.72
CA VAL A 6 14.41 12.63 26.88
C VAL A 6 14.47 13.06 25.42
N LYS A 7 14.43 14.37 25.13
CA LYS A 7 14.56 14.90 23.77
C LYS A 7 15.92 14.55 23.14
N ALA A 8 17.01 14.70 23.88
CA ALA A 8 18.34 14.37 23.40
C ALA A 8 18.48 12.87 23.07
N ALA A 9 17.97 12.00 23.94
CA ALA A 9 17.95 10.55 23.70
C ALA A 9 17.13 10.19 22.46
N TRP A 10 15.97 10.84 22.28
CA TRP A 10 15.13 10.64 21.10
C TRP A 10 15.81 11.09 19.80
N HIS A 11 16.47 12.26 19.80
CA HIS A 11 17.24 12.74 18.65
C HIS A 11 18.40 11.80 18.30
N GLY A 12 19.16 11.34 19.30
CA GLY A 12 20.24 10.38 19.10
C GLY A 12 19.74 9.05 18.52
N ALA A 13 18.60 8.54 19.00
CA ALA A 13 17.98 7.35 18.43
C ALA A 13 17.53 7.55 16.98
N ALA A 14 16.94 8.70 16.65
CA ALA A 14 16.53 9.02 15.29
C ALA A 14 17.71 9.14 14.32
N GLU A 15 18.81 9.74 14.77
CA GLU A 15 20.06 9.84 13.99
C GLU A 15 20.71 8.46 13.79
N LEU A 16 20.80 7.65 14.84
CA LEU A 16 21.31 6.29 14.75
C LEU A 16 20.48 5.44 13.78
N LYS A 17 19.14 5.53 13.83
CA LYS A 17 18.25 4.87 12.87
C LYS A 17 18.61 5.26 11.43
N ARG A 18 18.72 6.56 11.14
CA ARG A 18 19.07 7.06 9.80
C ARG A 18 20.43 6.57 9.33
N HIS A 19 21.43 6.65 10.21
CA HIS A 19 22.78 6.19 9.93
C HIS A 19 22.82 4.70 9.59
N CYS A 20 22.23 3.84 10.43
CA CYS A 20 22.17 2.41 10.17
C CYS A 20 21.38 2.09 8.89
N SER A 21 20.26 2.77 8.62
CA SER A 21 19.52 2.60 7.37
C SER A 21 20.36 2.95 6.14
N HIS A 22 21.15 4.02 6.20
CA HIS A 22 22.08 4.37 5.14
C HIS A 22 23.14 3.28 4.95
N VAL A 23 23.79 2.83 6.02
CA VAL A 23 24.80 1.75 5.97
C VAL A 23 24.22 0.48 5.35
N ILE A 24 23.03 0.03 5.79
CA ILE A 24 22.37 -1.18 5.27
C ILE A 24 22.07 -1.03 3.77
N SER A 25 21.53 0.13 3.37
CA SER A 25 21.20 0.39 1.96
C SER A 25 22.45 0.49 1.08
N THR A 26 23.54 1.05 1.59
CA THR A 26 24.79 1.25 0.84
C THR A 26 25.58 -0.05 0.70
N LEU A 27 25.67 -0.85 1.76
CA LEU A 27 26.44 -2.10 1.75
C LEU A 27 25.67 -3.28 1.15
N GLY A 28 24.33 -3.23 1.12
CA GLY A 28 23.51 -4.29 0.53
C GLY A 28 23.83 -5.64 1.17
N SER A 29 24.18 -6.65 0.37
CA SER A 29 24.55 -7.99 0.88
C SER A 29 25.81 -8.02 1.75
N GLN A 30 26.65 -6.97 1.72
CA GLN A 30 27.86 -6.84 2.55
C GLN A 30 27.59 -6.16 3.89
N THR A 31 26.31 -5.92 4.23
CA THR A 31 25.93 -5.27 5.48
C THR A 31 26.31 -6.13 6.68
N PRO A 32 27.05 -5.60 7.68
CA PRO A 32 27.34 -6.33 8.90
C PRO A 32 26.04 -6.53 9.71
N PRO A 33 25.81 -7.72 10.30
CA PRO A 33 24.57 -8.00 11.04
C PRO A 33 24.38 -7.08 12.25
N GLU A 34 25.45 -6.50 12.80
CA GLU A 34 25.43 -5.49 13.86
C GLU A 34 24.69 -4.22 13.43
N ALA A 35 24.69 -3.86 12.15
CA ALA A 35 23.93 -2.71 11.66
C ALA A 35 22.42 -2.88 11.90
N PHE A 36 21.91 -4.11 11.73
CA PHE A 36 20.52 -4.44 12.08
C PHE A 36 20.31 -4.40 13.58
N LEU A 37 21.23 -4.94 14.39
CA LEU A 37 21.14 -4.87 15.84
C LEU A 37 21.06 -3.42 16.36
N TYR A 38 21.93 -2.53 15.86
CA TYR A 38 21.94 -1.12 16.25
C TYR A 38 20.69 -0.37 15.77
N ARG A 39 20.22 -0.64 14.55
CA ARG A 39 18.95 -0.07 14.07
C ARG A 39 17.75 -0.56 14.89
N GLY A 40 17.76 -1.83 15.30
CA GLY A 40 16.78 -2.40 16.22
C GLY A 40 16.76 -1.70 17.58
N ASN A 41 17.93 -1.40 18.15
CA ASN A 41 18.05 -0.61 19.38
C ASN A 41 17.47 0.80 19.20
N ALA A 42 17.77 1.45 18.07
CA ALA A 42 17.23 2.76 17.73
C ALA A 42 15.69 2.73 17.63
N TYR A 43 15.11 1.77 16.90
CA TYR A 43 13.66 1.59 16.82
C TYR A 43 13.02 1.38 18.20
N TYR A 44 13.63 0.55 19.05
CA TYR A 44 13.11 0.30 20.38
C TYR A 44 13.11 1.58 21.23
N ALA A 45 14.19 2.37 21.18
CA ALA A 45 14.30 3.65 21.86
C ALA A 45 13.28 4.69 21.35
N LEU A 46 12.90 4.62 20.07
CA LEU A 46 11.85 5.44 19.46
C LEU A 46 10.43 4.96 19.78
N GLY A 47 10.26 3.92 20.61
CA GLY A 47 8.94 3.38 20.95
C GLY A 47 8.31 2.57 19.81
N GLN A 48 9.12 2.00 18.91
CA GLN A 48 8.68 1.23 17.74
C GLN A 48 9.11 -0.25 17.86
N PRO A 49 8.62 -1.00 18.88
CA PRO A 49 9.13 -2.33 19.20
C PRO A 49 8.86 -3.38 18.12
N TYR A 50 7.86 -3.18 17.25
CA TYR A 50 7.56 -4.10 16.14
C TYR A 50 8.56 -3.97 14.98
N PHE A 51 9.08 -2.77 14.69
CA PHE A 51 10.19 -2.60 13.75
C PHE A 51 11.51 -3.07 14.36
N ALA A 52 11.72 -2.78 15.64
CA ALA A 52 12.88 -3.30 16.37
C ALA A 52 12.94 -4.83 16.35
N LEU A 53 11.79 -5.50 16.56
CA LEU A 53 11.69 -6.95 16.54
C LEU A 53 12.14 -7.55 15.20
N ALA A 54 11.77 -6.93 14.08
CA ALA A 54 12.18 -7.39 12.75
C ALA A 54 13.71 -7.31 12.60
N ASP A 55 14.31 -6.18 12.96
CA ASP A 55 15.77 -6.00 12.91
C ASP A 55 16.52 -6.96 13.83
N TYR A 56 15.99 -7.23 15.03
CA TYR A 56 16.58 -8.24 15.93
C TYR A 56 16.48 -9.65 15.37
N ASN A 57 15.40 -10.00 14.65
CA ASN A 57 15.26 -11.30 14.00
C ASN A 57 16.24 -11.44 12.82
N THR A 58 16.42 -10.37 12.03
CA THR A 58 17.43 -10.34 10.98
C THR A 58 18.85 -10.44 11.55
N ALA A 59 19.17 -9.72 12.63
CA ALA A 59 20.47 -9.84 13.28
C ALA A 59 20.70 -11.25 13.86
N ALA A 60 19.68 -11.84 14.48
CA ALA A 60 19.75 -13.18 15.10
C ALA A 60 19.89 -14.34 14.10
N SER A 61 19.61 -14.12 12.81
CA SER A 61 19.84 -15.16 11.80
C SER A 61 21.33 -15.41 11.54
N VAL A 62 22.19 -14.46 11.92
CA VAL A 62 23.65 -14.54 11.77
C VAL A 62 24.36 -14.50 13.13
N LEU A 63 23.91 -13.63 14.05
CA LEU A 63 24.50 -13.46 15.38
C LEU A 63 23.88 -14.41 16.39
N LYS A 64 24.70 -14.93 17.31
CA LYS A 64 24.24 -15.71 18.47
C LYS A 64 23.67 -14.78 19.55
N LEU A 65 22.39 -14.42 19.43
CA LEU A 65 21.69 -13.58 20.40
C LEU A 65 20.92 -14.41 21.43
N SER A 66 20.82 -13.94 22.68
CA SER A 66 20.12 -14.62 23.80
C SER A 66 18.58 -14.61 23.71
N GLY A 67 18.02 -13.97 22.68
CA GLY A 67 16.58 -13.73 22.53
C GLY A 67 16.03 -12.62 23.44
N GLU A 68 16.86 -11.96 24.25
CA GLU A 68 16.40 -10.96 25.23
C GLU A 68 15.79 -9.73 24.56
N HIS A 69 16.40 -9.23 23.49
CA HIS A 69 15.87 -8.12 22.70
C HIS A 69 14.45 -8.42 22.19
N GLN A 70 14.22 -9.62 21.66
CA GLN A 70 12.91 -10.05 21.18
C GLN A 70 11.89 -10.15 22.33
N ARG A 71 12.28 -10.70 23.48
CA ARG A 71 11.42 -10.76 24.68
C ARG A 71 11.03 -9.36 25.15
N ARG A 72 11.97 -8.41 25.15
CA ARG A 72 11.72 -7.01 25.50
C ARG A 72 10.74 -6.33 24.55
N CYS A 73 10.86 -6.56 23.23
CA CYS A 73 9.88 -6.06 22.26
C CYS A 73 8.48 -6.63 22.52
N ARG A 74 8.36 -7.94 22.70
CA ARG A 74 7.06 -8.60 22.97
C ARG A 74 6.41 -8.10 24.25
N LYS A 75 7.20 -7.91 25.32
CA LYS A 75 6.71 -7.32 26.57
C LYS A 75 6.23 -5.88 26.36
N ALA A 76 7.00 -5.05 25.65
CA ALA A 76 6.61 -3.67 25.35
C ALA A 76 5.27 -3.62 24.60
N LEU A 77 5.07 -4.49 23.60
CA LEU A 77 3.83 -4.57 22.80
C LEU A 77 2.57 -4.88 23.62
N GLN A 78 2.69 -5.48 24.82
CA GLN A 78 1.54 -5.72 25.70
C GLN A 78 0.94 -4.43 26.27
N SER A 79 1.72 -3.34 26.32
CA SER A 79 1.28 -2.03 26.80
C SER A 79 0.70 -1.14 25.70
N PHE A 80 0.73 -1.57 24.45
CA PHE A 80 0.19 -0.80 23.33
C PHE A 80 -1.32 -0.97 23.22
N PRO A 81 -2.04 0.05 22.69
CA PRO A 81 -3.45 -0.11 22.38
C PRO A 81 -3.64 -1.23 21.34
N ALA A 82 -4.82 -1.86 21.37
CA ALA A 82 -5.17 -2.96 20.46
C ALA A 82 -5.08 -2.56 18.98
N THR A 83 -5.28 -1.28 18.69
CA THR A 83 -5.13 -0.71 17.34
C THR A 83 -4.33 0.59 17.39
N GLN A 84 -3.54 0.83 16.34
CA GLN A 84 -2.83 2.07 16.08
C GLN A 84 -3.02 2.45 14.61
N THR A 85 -2.78 3.72 14.29
CA THR A 85 -2.80 4.20 12.90
C THR A 85 -1.45 4.80 12.54
N GLY A 86 -0.81 4.26 11.49
CA GLY A 86 0.37 4.84 10.86
C GLY A 86 -0.02 5.67 9.63
N VAL A 87 0.66 6.79 9.42
CA VAL A 87 0.51 7.64 8.24
C VAL A 87 1.86 7.74 7.53
N TYR A 88 1.84 7.53 6.21
CA TYR A 88 3.02 7.54 5.35
C TYR A 88 2.86 8.65 4.30
N PRO A 89 3.48 9.82 4.48
CA PRO A 89 3.30 10.95 3.57
C PRO A 89 3.93 10.67 2.19
N SER A 90 3.38 11.32 1.16
CA SER A 90 3.96 11.29 -0.20
C SER A 90 5.12 12.27 -0.39
N THR A 91 5.31 13.20 0.55
CA THR A 91 6.31 14.29 0.47
C THR A 91 7.68 13.91 1.03
N ASP A 92 7.83 12.74 1.65
CA ASP A 92 9.08 12.30 2.30
C ASP A 92 10.08 11.67 1.32
N SER A 93 10.17 12.22 0.10
CA SER A 93 11.05 11.71 -0.94
C SER A 93 11.89 12.81 -1.57
N HIS A 94 13.22 12.63 -1.56
CA HIS A 94 14.22 13.61 -1.98
C HIS A 94 14.28 13.88 -3.51
N LEU A 95 13.29 13.44 -4.30
CA LEU A 95 13.29 13.51 -5.76
C LEU A 95 12.01 14.14 -6.30
N HIS A 96 12.12 15.39 -6.80
CA HIS A 96 11.01 16.22 -7.28
C HIS A 96 10.52 15.91 -8.72
N ILE A 97 10.53 14.64 -9.15
CA ILE A 97 9.91 14.28 -10.44
C ILE A 97 8.44 13.92 -10.18
N PHE A 98 7.55 14.89 -10.36
CA PHE A 98 6.12 14.66 -10.30
C PHE A 98 5.63 14.16 -11.67
N VAL A 99 5.30 12.87 -11.74
CA VAL A 99 4.47 12.37 -12.86
C VAL A 99 3.13 13.08 -12.71
N LYS A 100 2.79 13.97 -13.65
CA LYS A 100 1.44 14.52 -13.70
C LYS A 100 0.52 13.31 -13.97
N PRO A 101 -0.32 12.90 -13.00
CA PRO A 101 -1.35 11.92 -13.30
C PRO A 101 -2.21 12.55 -14.40
N MET A 102 -2.84 11.72 -15.23
CA MET A 102 -3.57 12.12 -16.44
C MET A 102 -4.82 12.98 -16.17
N LEU A 103 -4.63 14.08 -15.45
CA LEU A 103 -5.60 15.07 -15.05
C LEU A 103 -5.83 16.03 -16.19
N SER A 104 -7.05 16.54 -16.28
CA SER A 104 -7.36 17.65 -17.16
C SER A 104 -6.53 18.89 -16.78
N LYS A 105 -6.22 19.73 -17.78
CA LYS A 105 -5.61 21.05 -17.57
C LYS A 105 -6.45 21.96 -16.66
N SER A 106 -7.73 21.65 -16.51
CA SER A 106 -8.71 22.37 -15.69
C SER A 106 -8.62 22.05 -14.20
N CYS A 107 -7.75 21.11 -13.80
CA CYS A 107 -7.57 20.74 -12.41
C CYS A 107 -6.09 20.53 -12.05
N ALA A 108 -5.77 20.61 -10.77
CA ALA A 108 -4.46 20.22 -10.28
C ALA A 108 -4.54 19.63 -8.88
N ILE A 109 -3.41 19.04 -8.49
CA ILE A 109 -3.23 18.41 -7.19
C ILE A 109 -2.80 19.48 -6.20
N GLU A 110 -3.52 19.59 -5.09
CA GLU A 110 -3.22 20.53 -4.01
C GLU A 110 -3.34 19.86 -2.64
N THR A 111 -2.80 20.52 -1.61
CA THR A 111 -3.10 20.17 -0.22
C THR A 111 -4.45 20.77 0.14
N ILE A 112 -5.41 19.93 0.52
CA ILE A 112 -6.78 20.33 0.85
C ILE A 112 -6.84 20.91 2.27
N ASN A 113 -6.31 20.14 3.24
CA ASN A 113 -6.11 20.53 4.64
C ASN A 113 -5.30 19.42 5.35
N GLU A 114 -4.97 19.62 6.63
CA GLU A 114 -4.20 18.66 7.44
C GLU A 114 -4.90 17.31 7.65
N HIS A 115 -6.24 17.26 7.60
CA HIS A 115 -7.01 16.04 7.84
C HIS A 115 -7.17 15.16 6.61
N VAL A 116 -7.33 15.79 5.44
CA VAL A 116 -7.53 15.12 4.14
C VAL A 116 -6.19 14.88 3.46
N GLY A 117 -5.23 15.79 3.66
CA GLY A 117 -3.95 15.77 2.96
C GLY A 117 -4.11 16.30 1.54
N ARG A 118 -3.70 15.49 0.56
CA ARG A 118 -3.68 15.88 -0.85
C ARG A 118 -5.01 15.57 -1.53
N GLY A 119 -5.40 16.36 -2.52
CA GLY A 119 -6.61 16.14 -3.33
C GLY A 119 -6.50 16.82 -4.69
N VAL A 120 -7.56 16.73 -5.49
CA VAL A 120 -7.64 17.41 -6.79
C VAL A 120 -8.63 18.58 -6.67
N ARG A 121 -8.25 19.77 -7.13
CA ARG A 121 -9.14 20.94 -7.19
C ARG A 121 -9.31 21.42 -8.63
N ALA A 122 -10.49 21.96 -8.92
CA ALA A 122 -10.75 22.64 -10.18
C ALA A 122 -10.08 24.03 -10.19
N PHE A 123 -9.31 24.35 -11.22
CA PHE A 123 -8.68 25.66 -11.42
C PHE A 123 -9.57 26.65 -12.17
N GLU A 124 -10.62 26.13 -12.79
CA GLU A 124 -11.65 26.87 -13.52
C GLU A 124 -13.02 26.24 -13.25
N CYS A 125 -14.10 26.91 -13.68
CA CYS A 125 -15.42 26.30 -13.62
C CYS A 125 -15.48 25.13 -14.60
N MET A 126 -15.90 23.96 -14.13
CA MET A 126 -16.03 22.75 -14.93
C MET A 126 -17.51 22.40 -15.07
N PRO A 127 -18.11 22.53 -16.27
CA PRO A 127 -19.47 22.07 -16.52
C PRO A 127 -19.64 20.57 -16.24
N ARG A 128 -20.86 20.10 -16.03
CA ARG A 128 -21.19 18.67 -16.00
C ARG A 128 -20.60 17.94 -17.22
N ASN A 129 -20.13 16.71 -16.99
CA ASN A 129 -19.46 15.83 -17.95
C ASN A 129 -18.07 16.31 -18.42
N SER A 130 -17.48 17.30 -17.75
CA SER A 130 -16.09 17.66 -17.99
C SER A 130 -15.16 16.53 -17.57
N VAL A 131 -14.17 16.21 -18.40
CA VAL A 131 -13.15 15.21 -18.05
C VAL A 131 -12.27 15.77 -16.93
N VAL A 132 -12.14 15.00 -15.85
CA VAL A 132 -11.25 15.26 -14.72
C VAL A 132 -10.00 14.41 -14.85
N VAL A 133 -10.18 13.13 -15.13
CA VAL A 133 -9.10 12.15 -15.34
C VAL A 133 -9.37 11.46 -16.66
N GLN A 134 -8.36 11.44 -17.53
CA GLN A 134 -8.43 10.68 -18.78
C GLN A 134 -8.51 9.18 -18.49
N PRO A 135 -9.11 8.38 -19.40
CA PRO A 135 -9.02 6.92 -19.32
C PRO A 135 -7.57 6.47 -19.18
N ALA A 136 -7.32 5.60 -18.21
CA ALA A 136 -6.01 5.01 -18.00
C ALA A 136 -6.20 3.56 -17.54
N SER A 137 -5.25 2.70 -17.91
CA SER A 137 -5.18 1.37 -17.31
C SER A 137 -4.62 1.48 -15.89
N PRO A 138 -4.99 0.57 -14.97
CA PRO A 138 -4.30 0.48 -13.69
C PRO A 138 -2.81 0.20 -13.91
N TRP A 139 -1.96 0.73 -13.05
CA TRP A 139 -0.52 0.46 -13.14
C TRP A 139 -0.19 -0.97 -12.74
N LEU A 140 -0.85 -1.46 -11.69
CA LEU A 140 -0.81 -2.83 -11.23
C LEU A 140 -2.22 -3.27 -10.89
N LEU A 141 -2.49 -4.54 -11.10
CA LEU A 141 -3.73 -5.22 -10.73
C LEU A 141 -3.36 -6.54 -10.05
N TYR A 142 -4.28 -7.17 -9.34
CA TYR A 142 -4.21 -8.57 -8.92
C TYR A 142 -5.59 -9.21 -9.12
N PRO A 143 -5.73 -10.31 -9.87
CA PRO A 143 -7.00 -11.00 -10.03
C PRO A 143 -7.41 -11.69 -8.72
N THR A 144 -8.61 -11.44 -8.26
CA THR A 144 -9.15 -12.05 -7.02
C THR A 144 -10.08 -13.23 -7.30
N GLU A 145 -10.16 -13.65 -8.56
CA GLU A 145 -10.98 -14.76 -9.04
C GLU A 145 -10.20 -15.55 -10.09
N GLU A 146 -10.51 -16.83 -10.20
CA GLU A 146 -9.94 -17.72 -11.22
C GLU A 146 -10.48 -17.37 -12.62
N GLY A 147 -9.76 -17.78 -13.66
CA GLY A 147 -10.19 -17.54 -15.05
C GLY A 147 -10.00 -16.10 -15.52
N LEU A 148 -9.22 -15.29 -14.80
CA LEU A 148 -8.89 -13.91 -15.17
C LEU A 148 -7.41 -13.78 -15.56
N CYS A 149 -7.13 -12.92 -16.54
CA CYS A 149 -5.79 -12.59 -16.96
C CYS A 149 -4.99 -12.02 -15.79
N ALA A 150 -3.84 -12.63 -15.50
CA ALA A 150 -2.98 -12.21 -14.41
C ALA A 150 -2.51 -10.77 -14.56
N TYR A 151 -2.38 -10.23 -15.78
CA TYR A 151 -1.96 -8.84 -16.01
C TYR A 151 -3.12 -7.84 -15.97
N CYS A 152 -4.12 -8.00 -16.83
CA CYS A 152 -5.17 -6.98 -17.05
C CYS A 152 -6.50 -7.28 -16.35
N GLY A 153 -6.67 -8.46 -15.74
CA GLY A 153 -7.89 -8.84 -15.04
C GLY A 153 -9.09 -9.17 -15.94
N THR A 154 -8.97 -9.07 -17.28
CA THR A 154 -10.02 -9.51 -18.21
C THR A 154 -10.21 -11.03 -18.15
N THR A 155 -11.44 -11.51 -18.31
CA THR A 155 -11.75 -12.94 -18.48
C THR A 155 -10.86 -13.58 -19.55
N LEU A 156 -10.28 -14.72 -19.21
CA LEU A 156 -9.43 -15.48 -20.11
C LEU A 156 -10.25 -16.01 -21.30
N PRO A 157 -9.74 -15.88 -22.54
CA PRO A 157 -10.36 -16.50 -23.70
C PRO A 157 -10.15 -18.02 -23.68
N GLU A 158 -10.85 -18.75 -24.55
CA GLU A 158 -10.66 -20.21 -24.70
C GLU A 158 -9.19 -20.59 -24.98
N ARG A 159 -8.49 -19.75 -25.75
CA ARG A 159 -7.06 -19.91 -26.02
C ARG A 159 -6.23 -19.02 -25.11
N ILE A 160 -5.85 -19.55 -23.96
CA ILE A 160 -5.00 -18.87 -22.99
C ILE A 160 -3.52 -18.84 -23.42
N PHE A 161 -2.79 -17.87 -22.89
CA PHE A 161 -1.34 -17.79 -23.01
C PHE A 161 -0.74 -18.00 -21.63
N SER A 162 -0.33 -19.22 -21.30
CA SER A 162 0.34 -19.50 -20.02
C SER A 162 1.76 -18.94 -19.98
N CYS A 163 2.30 -18.78 -18.77
CA CYS A 163 3.72 -18.55 -18.57
C CYS A 163 4.58 -19.66 -19.21
N GLY A 164 5.80 -19.32 -19.64
CA GLY A 164 6.74 -20.30 -20.20
C GLY A 164 7.31 -21.25 -19.14
N ASN A 165 7.27 -20.86 -17.86
CA ASN A 165 7.63 -21.74 -16.75
C ASN A 165 6.47 -22.70 -16.45
N ARG A 166 6.73 -24.01 -16.49
CA ARG A 166 5.73 -25.07 -16.22
C ARG A 166 5.27 -25.11 -14.76
N GLU A 167 6.06 -24.56 -13.85
CA GLU A 167 5.73 -24.49 -12.42
C GLU A 167 4.97 -23.21 -12.06
N CYS A 168 4.82 -22.29 -13.01
CA CYS A 168 4.11 -21.03 -12.80
C CYS A 168 2.63 -21.16 -13.16
N HIS A 169 1.77 -20.61 -12.30
CA HIS A 169 0.31 -20.65 -12.43
C HIS A 169 -0.29 -19.38 -13.07
N GLU A 170 0.51 -18.41 -13.48
CA GLU A 170 -0.01 -17.18 -14.11
C GLU A 170 -0.40 -17.42 -15.59
N GLU A 171 -1.62 -17.01 -15.90
CA GLU A 171 -2.24 -17.12 -17.23
C GLU A 171 -2.61 -15.75 -17.77
N TYR A 172 -2.50 -15.59 -19.09
CA TYR A 172 -2.67 -14.30 -19.75
C TYR A 172 -3.66 -14.41 -20.93
N CYS A 173 -4.45 -13.35 -21.15
CA CYS A 173 -5.39 -13.30 -22.27
C CYS A 173 -4.69 -13.06 -23.63
N SER A 174 -3.45 -12.57 -23.62
CA SER A 174 -2.69 -12.29 -24.84
C SER A 174 -1.17 -12.42 -24.59
N ARG A 175 -0.41 -12.53 -25.68
CA ARG A 175 1.07 -12.48 -25.63
C ARG A 175 1.57 -11.15 -25.06
N ASP A 176 0.90 -10.06 -25.41
CA ASP A 176 1.25 -8.71 -24.95
C ASP A 176 1.08 -8.62 -23.43
N CYS A 177 -0.05 -9.07 -22.88
CA CYS A 177 -0.28 -9.11 -21.43
C CYS A 177 0.79 -9.93 -20.70
N ARG A 178 1.20 -11.07 -21.26
CA ARG A 178 2.29 -11.88 -20.71
C ARG A 178 3.63 -11.14 -20.74
N GLN A 179 3.94 -10.47 -21.85
CA GLN A 179 5.18 -9.73 -22.01
C GLN A 179 5.24 -8.52 -21.07
N GLU A 180 4.15 -7.77 -20.94
CA GLU A 180 4.06 -6.62 -20.03
C GLU A 180 4.18 -7.06 -18.56
N ALA A 181 3.49 -8.14 -18.15
CA ALA A 181 3.66 -8.70 -16.82
C ALA A 181 5.10 -9.14 -16.55
N MET A 182 5.72 -9.83 -17.52
CA MET A 182 7.13 -10.23 -17.45
C MET A 182 8.07 -9.03 -17.33
N ALA A 183 7.80 -7.94 -18.02
CA ALA A 183 8.59 -6.70 -17.97
C ALA A 183 8.36 -5.87 -16.69
N LEU A 184 7.22 -6.05 -16.03
CA LEU A 184 6.81 -5.23 -14.90
C LEU A 184 7.11 -5.86 -13.54
N TYR A 185 6.67 -7.09 -13.29
CA TYR A 185 6.76 -7.72 -11.95
C TYR A 185 7.08 -9.22 -11.99
N HIS A 186 6.68 -9.92 -13.05
CA HIS A 186 6.62 -11.38 -13.04
C HIS A 186 8.01 -12.03 -13.17
N ALA A 187 8.93 -11.43 -13.93
CA ALA A 187 10.26 -12.02 -14.14
C ALA A 187 11.05 -12.24 -12.85
N ALA A 188 10.89 -11.34 -11.87
CA ALA A 188 11.57 -11.44 -10.58
C ALA A 188 11.10 -12.61 -9.71
N VAL A 189 9.91 -13.16 -9.97
CA VAL A 189 9.26 -14.16 -9.11
C VAL A 189 8.82 -15.42 -9.82
N CYS A 190 8.90 -15.45 -11.15
CA CYS A 190 8.41 -16.55 -11.99
C CYS A 190 9.01 -17.91 -11.63
N HIS A 191 10.29 -17.97 -11.25
CA HIS A 191 10.98 -19.21 -10.87
C HIS A 191 11.20 -19.35 -9.36
N ASN A 192 10.58 -18.48 -8.57
CA ASN A 192 10.76 -18.44 -7.12
C ASN A 192 9.62 -19.19 -6.42
N THR A 193 9.82 -20.49 -6.20
CA THR A 193 8.81 -21.36 -5.58
C THR A 193 8.45 -20.94 -4.15
N GLU A 194 9.41 -20.38 -3.40
CA GLU A 194 9.13 -19.84 -2.06
C GLU A 194 8.20 -18.62 -2.12
N PHE A 195 8.43 -17.71 -3.07
CA PHE A 195 7.54 -16.57 -3.29
C PHE A 195 6.15 -17.00 -3.75
N GLN A 196 6.06 -17.93 -4.70
CA GLN A 196 4.78 -18.45 -5.18
C GLN A 196 3.98 -19.10 -4.05
N SER A 197 4.65 -19.82 -3.15
CA SER A 197 4.00 -20.36 -1.94
C SER A 197 3.45 -19.26 -1.03
N ILE A 198 4.19 -18.15 -0.85
CA ILE A 198 3.71 -17.00 -0.07
C ILE A 198 2.47 -16.38 -0.71
N GLU A 199 2.50 -16.16 -2.02
CA GLU A 199 1.39 -15.60 -2.79
C GLU A 199 0.13 -16.48 -2.68
N LEU A 200 0.28 -17.79 -2.87
CA LEU A 200 -0.81 -18.77 -2.73
C LEU A 200 -1.40 -18.79 -1.32
N ASP A 201 -0.58 -18.68 -0.27
CA ASP A 201 -1.06 -18.64 1.11
C ASP A 201 -1.91 -17.39 1.38
N VAL A 202 -1.51 -16.23 0.85
CA VAL A 202 -2.28 -14.98 0.99
C VAL A 202 -3.57 -15.05 0.15
N PHE A 203 -3.50 -15.65 -1.04
CA PHE A 203 -4.67 -15.89 -1.88
C PHE A 203 -5.68 -16.82 -1.18
N ALA A 204 -5.22 -17.92 -0.58
CA ALA A 204 -6.05 -18.82 0.19
C ALA A 204 -6.74 -18.10 1.37
N GLN A 205 -6.01 -17.25 2.11
CA GLN A 205 -6.60 -16.42 3.18
C GLN A 205 -7.70 -15.50 2.65
N MET A 206 -7.49 -14.87 1.49
CA MET A 206 -8.51 -14.04 0.84
C MET A 206 -9.76 -14.85 0.47
N MET A 207 -9.59 -16.05 -0.09
CA MET A 207 -10.69 -16.91 -0.50
C MET A 207 -11.48 -17.46 0.70
N GLU A 208 -10.81 -17.86 1.78
CA GLU A 208 -11.48 -18.26 3.02
C GLU A 208 -12.26 -17.10 3.65
N ALA A 209 -11.68 -15.88 3.65
CA ALA A 209 -12.39 -14.69 4.11
C ALA A 209 -13.62 -14.36 3.24
N LYS A 210 -13.52 -14.53 1.90
CA LYS A 210 -14.66 -14.39 0.96
C LYS A 210 -15.77 -15.39 1.31
N LYS A 211 -15.42 -16.67 1.52
CA LYS A 211 -16.35 -17.74 1.89
C LYS A 211 -17.03 -17.48 3.25
N ALA A 212 -16.31 -16.90 4.20
CA ALA A 212 -16.84 -16.53 5.52
C ALA A 212 -17.67 -15.23 5.52
N GLY A 213 -17.76 -14.51 4.41
CA GLY A 213 -18.40 -13.18 4.36
C GLY A 213 -17.60 -12.08 5.08
N ALA A 214 -16.32 -12.34 5.39
CA ALA A 214 -15.43 -11.45 6.11
C ALA A 214 -14.80 -10.41 5.17
N VAL A 215 -15.60 -9.41 4.78
CA VAL A 215 -15.24 -8.43 3.72
C VAL A 215 -13.97 -7.64 4.05
N VAL A 216 -13.75 -7.29 5.32
CA VAL A 216 -12.58 -6.50 5.75
C VAL A 216 -11.31 -7.32 5.58
N GLU A 217 -11.32 -8.57 6.04
CA GLU A 217 -10.23 -9.52 5.95
C GLU A 217 -9.91 -9.88 4.50
N ARG A 218 -10.96 -10.13 3.69
CA ARG A 218 -10.82 -10.36 2.24
C ARG A 218 -10.13 -9.19 1.56
N ASN A 219 -10.56 -7.96 1.83
CA ASN A 219 -9.99 -6.77 1.21
C ASN A 219 -8.55 -6.52 1.69
N ALA A 220 -8.26 -6.79 2.97
CA ALA A 220 -6.91 -6.70 3.51
C ALA A 220 -5.95 -7.71 2.85
N ALA A 221 -6.38 -8.96 2.66
CA ALA A 221 -5.60 -9.97 1.95
C ALA A 221 -5.40 -9.60 0.47
N ALA A 222 -6.42 -9.07 -0.21
CA ALA A 222 -6.29 -8.56 -1.57
C ALA A 222 -5.26 -7.41 -1.67
N ALA A 223 -5.28 -6.46 -0.72
CA ALA A 223 -4.28 -5.39 -0.65
C ALA A 223 -2.85 -5.93 -0.40
N GLN A 224 -2.70 -7.02 0.36
CA GLN A 224 -1.42 -7.71 0.53
C GLN A 224 -0.94 -8.35 -0.78
N LEU A 225 -1.82 -9.01 -1.55
CA LEU A 225 -1.48 -9.56 -2.87
C LEU A 225 -1.00 -8.48 -3.83
N LEU A 226 -1.65 -7.32 -3.83
CA LEU A 226 -1.22 -6.17 -4.62
C LEU A 226 0.13 -5.60 -4.11
N MET A 227 0.35 -5.55 -2.80
CA MET A 227 1.65 -5.20 -2.21
C MET A 227 2.74 -6.16 -2.69
N LEU A 228 2.49 -7.47 -2.71
CA LEU A 228 3.46 -8.45 -3.20
C LEU A 228 3.91 -8.12 -4.63
N ARG A 229 2.98 -7.78 -5.53
CA ARG A 229 3.33 -7.36 -6.91
C ARG A 229 4.14 -6.05 -6.96
N VAL A 230 3.85 -5.08 -6.09
CA VAL A 230 4.67 -3.86 -5.97
C VAL A 230 6.09 -4.19 -5.51
N LEU A 231 6.24 -5.10 -4.54
CA LEU A 231 7.56 -5.55 -4.09
C LEU A 231 8.30 -6.24 -5.23
N SER A 232 7.66 -7.15 -5.96
CA SER A 232 8.24 -7.83 -7.12
C SER A 232 8.68 -6.85 -8.21
N ALA A 233 7.89 -5.82 -8.49
CA ALA A 233 8.27 -4.75 -9.42
C ALA A 233 9.48 -3.94 -8.93
N GLY A 234 9.58 -3.68 -7.62
CA GLY A 234 10.75 -3.05 -7.01
C GLY A 234 12.01 -3.92 -7.13
N VAL A 235 11.90 -5.21 -6.82
CA VAL A 235 13.00 -6.19 -6.97
C VAL A 235 13.46 -6.27 -8.42
N GLN A 236 12.52 -6.39 -9.36
CA GLN A 236 12.81 -6.46 -10.79
C GLN A 236 13.56 -5.24 -11.31
N ARG A 237 13.28 -4.06 -10.75
CA ARG A 237 13.96 -2.80 -11.11
C ARG A 237 15.18 -2.49 -10.25
N HIS A 238 15.48 -3.32 -9.25
CA HIS A 238 16.49 -3.06 -8.22
C HIS A 238 16.33 -1.69 -7.54
N VAL A 239 15.09 -1.30 -7.24
CA VAL A 239 14.75 -0.02 -6.60
C VAL A 239 13.88 -0.27 -5.38
N VAL A 240 14.13 0.48 -4.30
CA VAL A 240 13.26 0.49 -3.12
C VAL A 240 11.84 0.86 -3.56
N PRO A 241 10.81 0.06 -3.22
CA PRO A 241 9.46 0.25 -3.75
C PRO A 241 8.91 1.68 -3.62
N SER A 242 9.11 2.36 -2.49
CA SER A 242 8.67 3.74 -2.26
C SER A 242 9.42 4.79 -3.09
N ALA A 243 10.59 4.45 -3.64
CA ALA A 243 11.32 5.31 -4.56
C ALA A 243 10.79 5.21 -6.01
N MET A 244 10.01 4.18 -6.36
CA MET A 244 9.34 4.10 -7.66
C MET A 244 8.33 5.25 -7.81
N GLY A 245 8.39 6.00 -8.91
CA GLY A 245 7.55 7.18 -9.13
C GLY A 245 6.06 6.92 -8.97
N GLN A 246 5.60 5.70 -9.32
CA GLN A 246 4.22 5.25 -9.20
C GLN A 246 3.76 5.10 -7.75
N VAL A 247 4.63 4.63 -6.86
CA VAL A 247 4.32 4.42 -5.43
C VAL A 247 4.59 5.69 -4.63
N ARG A 248 5.63 6.43 -4.98
CA ARG A 248 6.09 7.65 -4.30
C ARG A 248 5.00 8.72 -4.20
N ILE A 249 4.18 8.85 -5.24
CA ILE A 249 3.07 9.81 -5.27
C ILE A 249 1.90 9.41 -4.35
N LEU A 250 1.92 8.23 -3.76
CA LEU A 250 0.83 7.73 -2.91
C LEU A 250 1.10 8.03 -1.44
N SER A 251 0.09 8.56 -0.76
CA SER A 251 0.05 8.59 0.70
C SER A 251 -0.50 7.26 1.22
N GLY A 252 0.08 6.75 2.30
CA GLY A 252 -0.40 5.55 2.98
C GLY A 252 -1.06 5.86 4.31
N ARG A 253 -2.09 5.10 4.64
CA ARG A 253 -2.68 5.06 5.99
C ARG A 253 -2.99 3.61 6.31
N LEU A 254 -2.49 3.14 7.44
CA LEU A 254 -2.74 1.77 7.90
C LEU A 254 -3.20 1.81 9.34
N THR A 255 -4.41 1.31 9.58
CA THR A 255 -4.86 0.96 10.93
C THR A 255 -4.50 -0.49 11.19
N PHE A 256 -3.72 -0.76 12.22
CA PHE A 256 -3.16 -2.08 12.49
C PHE A 256 -3.19 -2.43 13.98
N SER A 257 -3.21 -3.73 14.27
CA SER A 257 -2.87 -4.24 15.59
C SER A 257 -1.35 -4.40 15.70
N PRO A 258 -0.71 -3.86 16.77
CA PRO A 258 0.73 -4.04 16.98
C PRO A 258 1.12 -5.51 17.16
N GLN A 259 0.21 -6.32 17.70
CA GLN A 259 0.39 -7.76 17.84
C GLN A 259 0.37 -8.45 16.47
N VAL A 260 -0.53 -8.04 15.56
CA VAL A 260 -0.56 -8.55 14.17
C VAL A 260 0.72 -8.18 13.43
N LEU A 261 1.20 -6.94 13.56
CA LEU A 261 2.50 -6.55 12.98
C LEU A 261 3.63 -7.41 13.53
N ALA A 262 3.72 -7.59 14.85
CA ALA A 262 4.79 -8.37 15.47
C ALA A 262 4.64 -9.91 15.35
N SER A 263 3.60 -10.40 14.66
CA SER A 263 3.33 -11.84 14.50
C SER A 263 3.15 -12.22 13.03
N SER A 264 1.91 -12.36 12.53
CA SER A 264 1.62 -12.87 11.19
C SER A 264 2.24 -12.01 10.08
N MET A 265 2.22 -10.69 10.22
CA MET A 265 2.82 -9.79 9.23
C MET A 265 4.35 -9.84 9.25
N LEU A 266 4.97 -9.95 10.43
CA LEU A 266 6.42 -10.14 10.54
C LEU A 266 6.83 -11.50 9.97
N HIS A 267 6.04 -12.55 10.22
CA HIS A 267 6.29 -13.86 9.64
C HIS A 267 6.22 -13.83 8.10
N LEU A 268 5.23 -13.12 7.54
CA LEU A 268 5.15 -12.88 6.09
C LEU A 268 6.41 -12.17 5.58
N TYR A 269 6.86 -11.11 6.26
CA TYR A 269 8.10 -10.41 5.91
C TYR A 269 9.32 -11.33 5.96
N GLU A 270 9.49 -12.13 7.01
CA GLU A 270 10.61 -13.06 7.13
C GLU A 270 10.63 -14.08 5.99
N ARG A 271 9.47 -14.60 5.58
CA ARG A 271 9.36 -15.48 4.41
C ARG A 271 9.75 -14.73 3.12
N LEU A 272 9.26 -13.52 2.92
CA LEU A 272 9.59 -12.70 1.75
C LEU A 272 11.08 -12.35 1.66
N THR A 273 11.70 -12.00 2.80
CA THR A 273 13.14 -11.68 2.84
C THR A 273 14.01 -12.87 2.48
N ARG A 274 13.61 -14.09 2.85
CA ARG A 274 14.31 -15.32 2.42
C ARG A 274 14.09 -15.59 0.95
N ALA A 275 12.82 -15.58 0.50
CA ALA A 275 12.46 -15.87 -0.88
C ALA A 275 13.15 -14.90 -1.86
N LEU A 276 13.10 -13.58 -1.58
CA LEU A 276 13.56 -12.55 -2.52
C LEU A 276 14.95 -12.00 -2.20
N HIS A 277 15.58 -12.41 -1.11
CA HIS A 277 16.85 -11.86 -0.62
C HIS A 277 16.83 -10.33 -0.43
N ILE A 278 15.70 -9.78 0.02
CA ILE A 278 15.45 -8.32 0.08
C ILE A 278 15.75 -7.64 1.41
N ALA A 279 16.26 -8.34 2.43
CA ALA A 279 16.40 -7.78 3.79
C ALA A 279 17.20 -6.46 3.88
N THR A 280 18.09 -6.22 2.92
CA THR A 280 18.97 -5.04 2.83
C THR A 280 18.42 -3.95 1.91
N ILE A 281 17.41 -4.27 1.09
CA ILE A 281 16.80 -3.35 0.11
C ILE A 281 15.43 -2.88 0.61
N VAL A 282 14.63 -3.80 1.14
CA VAL A 282 13.27 -3.56 1.61
C VAL A 282 13.22 -3.89 3.10
N PRO A 283 13.47 -2.93 4.00
CA PRO A 283 13.31 -3.15 5.43
C PRO A 283 11.83 -3.40 5.78
N TYR A 284 11.58 -3.96 6.97
CA TYR A 284 10.22 -4.23 7.42
C TYR A 284 9.34 -2.96 7.47
N GLU A 285 9.91 -1.82 7.87
CA GLU A 285 9.24 -0.52 7.83
C GLU A 285 8.78 -0.13 6.42
N GLU A 286 9.62 -0.38 5.41
CA GLU A 286 9.29 -0.11 4.00
C GLU A 286 8.15 -1.00 3.54
N MET A 287 8.19 -2.31 3.84
CA MET A 287 7.11 -3.23 3.49
C MET A 287 5.76 -2.79 4.09
N VAL A 288 5.74 -2.43 5.38
CA VAL A 288 4.52 -1.93 6.05
C VAL A 288 4.07 -0.60 5.43
N GLY A 289 5.01 0.27 5.05
CA GLY A 289 4.72 1.51 4.32
C GLY A 289 4.12 1.27 2.93
N ILE A 290 4.53 0.22 2.22
CA ILE A 290 3.90 -0.19 0.95
C ILE A 290 2.49 -0.72 1.20
N LEU A 291 2.30 -1.59 2.20
CA LEU A 291 0.97 -2.08 2.55
C LEU A 291 0.01 -0.92 2.88
N ALA A 292 0.49 0.08 3.62
CA ALA A 292 -0.29 1.27 3.95
C ALA A 292 -0.70 2.07 2.70
N ARG A 293 0.19 2.17 1.71
CA ARG A 293 -0.10 2.81 0.42
C ARG A 293 -1.08 1.98 -0.41
N MET A 294 -0.93 0.65 -0.45
CA MET A 294 -1.87 -0.21 -1.17
C MET A 294 -3.26 -0.12 -0.55
N THR A 295 -3.36 -0.32 0.77
CA THR A 295 -4.63 -0.27 1.50
C THR A 295 -5.37 1.05 1.31
N ALA A 296 -4.65 2.17 1.24
CA ALA A 296 -5.26 3.48 1.08
C ALA A 296 -5.62 3.85 -0.36
N ASN A 297 -5.02 3.19 -1.38
CA ASN A 297 -5.12 3.63 -2.78
C ASN A 297 -5.58 2.53 -3.74
N CYS A 298 -5.78 1.29 -3.28
CA CYS A 298 -6.31 0.22 -4.12
C CYS A 298 -7.82 0.35 -4.32
N PHE A 299 -8.29 -0.01 -5.51
CA PHE A 299 -9.70 -0.09 -5.84
C PHE A 299 -10.09 -1.56 -6.00
N HIS A 300 -11.21 -1.94 -5.39
CA HIS A 300 -11.79 -3.25 -5.62
C HIS A 300 -12.75 -3.15 -6.81
N ARG A 301 -12.50 -3.96 -7.84
CA ARG A 301 -13.38 -4.17 -9.00
C ARG A 301 -13.94 -5.59 -8.94
N ASP A 302 -14.92 -5.85 -9.79
CA ASP A 302 -15.42 -7.21 -9.95
C ASP A 302 -14.26 -8.09 -10.44
N GLY A 303 -13.91 -9.11 -9.65
CA GLY A 303 -12.84 -10.04 -9.97
C GLY A 303 -11.41 -9.54 -9.73
N ALA A 304 -11.15 -8.30 -9.28
CA ALA A 304 -9.78 -7.82 -9.11
C ALA A 304 -9.59 -6.72 -8.05
N VAL A 305 -8.35 -6.55 -7.60
CA VAL A 305 -7.90 -5.38 -6.85
C VAL A 305 -6.84 -4.64 -7.67
N GLU A 306 -6.98 -3.33 -7.83
CA GLU A 306 -6.17 -2.54 -8.76
C GLU A 306 -5.57 -1.29 -8.13
N LEU A 307 -4.39 -0.89 -8.58
CA LEU A 307 -3.74 0.36 -8.26
C LEU A 307 -3.83 1.33 -9.44
N HIS A 308 -4.85 2.17 -9.39
CA HIS A 308 -5.12 3.15 -10.44
C HIS A 308 -4.61 4.54 -10.03
N LEU A 309 -3.39 4.88 -10.47
CA LEU A 309 -2.66 6.03 -9.93
C LEU A 309 -3.41 7.37 -10.07
N PRO A 310 -3.95 7.75 -11.25
CA PRO A 310 -4.68 9.02 -11.35
C PRO A 310 -5.94 9.08 -10.48
N ARG A 311 -6.67 7.97 -10.38
CA ARG A 311 -7.88 7.85 -9.55
C ARG A 311 -7.56 7.95 -8.05
N SER A 312 -6.39 7.45 -7.65
CA SER A 312 -5.88 7.52 -6.27
C SER A 312 -5.61 8.97 -5.80
N MET A 313 -5.64 9.95 -6.70
CA MET A 313 -5.48 11.36 -6.35
C MET A 313 -6.76 12.01 -5.85
N LEU A 314 -7.93 11.41 -6.11
CA LEU A 314 -9.25 11.94 -5.78
C LEU A 314 -9.67 11.48 -4.38
N ASN A 315 -10.11 12.40 -3.54
CA ASN A 315 -10.59 12.08 -2.20
C ASN A 315 -12.03 11.55 -2.18
N HIS A 316 -12.41 10.98 -1.05
CA HIS A 316 -13.76 10.48 -0.81
C HIS A 316 -14.75 11.62 -0.44
N SER A 317 -15.93 11.59 -1.04
CA SER A 317 -17.12 12.29 -0.54
C SER A 317 -18.37 11.44 -0.72
N CYS A 318 -19.25 11.42 0.28
CA CYS A 318 -20.57 10.79 0.16
C CYS A 318 -21.51 11.58 -0.78
N ALA A 319 -21.18 12.84 -1.07
CA ALA A 319 -21.81 13.68 -2.07
C ALA A 319 -20.80 14.00 -3.19
N ALA A 320 -20.33 12.95 -3.86
CA ALA A 320 -19.32 13.03 -4.91
C ALA A 320 -19.78 13.90 -6.10
N ASN A 321 -18.86 14.72 -6.63
CA ASN A 321 -19.06 15.53 -7.83
C ASN A 321 -18.30 14.97 -9.05
N VAL A 322 -17.60 13.84 -8.89
CA VAL A 322 -16.92 13.10 -9.95
C VAL A 322 -17.32 11.62 -9.92
N ALA A 323 -17.52 11.03 -11.09
CA ALA A 323 -17.78 9.60 -11.27
C ALA A 323 -17.10 9.08 -12.54
N GLU A 324 -16.93 7.77 -12.61
CA GLU A 324 -16.42 7.10 -13.81
C GLU A 324 -17.51 7.07 -14.90
N TYR A 325 -17.12 7.39 -16.13
CA TYR A 325 -17.97 7.30 -17.30
C TYR A 325 -17.88 5.90 -17.89
N GLY A 326 -18.95 5.11 -17.77
CA GLY A 326 -18.93 3.67 -18.09
C GLY A 326 -18.52 3.30 -19.52
N GLN A 327 -18.62 4.23 -20.49
CA GLN A 327 -18.21 3.96 -21.88
C GLN A 327 -16.70 4.09 -22.10
N THR A 328 -16.03 4.99 -21.37
CA THR A 328 -14.62 5.32 -21.63
C THR A 328 -13.70 5.01 -20.46
N GLY A 329 -14.23 4.82 -19.25
CA GLY A 329 -13.43 4.75 -18.01
C GLY A 329 -12.87 6.11 -17.57
N ALA A 330 -13.20 7.21 -18.26
CA ALA A 330 -12.79 8.55 -17.84
C ALA A 330 -13.50 8.94 -16.54
N MET A 331 -12.82 9.68 -15.66
CA MET A 331 -13.49 10.29 -14.52
C MET A 331 -14.05 11.65 -14.97
N ILE A 332 -15.35 11.83 -14.88
CA ILE A 332 -16.06 13.04 -15.34
C ILE A 332 -16.83 13.70 -14.19
N THR A 333 -17.03 15.01 -14.29
CA THR A 333 -17.90 15.74 -13.35
C THR A 333 -19.36 15.31 -13.50
N THR A 334 -20.06 15.08 -12.39
CA THR A 334 -21.48 14.68 -12.38
C THR A 334 -22.45 15.85 -12.31
N ARG A 335 -21.92 17.05 -12.06
CA ARG A 335 -22.60 18.35 -12.03
C ARG A 335 -21.60 19.45 -12.38
N ASP A 336 -22.06 20.68 -12.44
CA ASP A 336 -21.17 21.83 -12.52
C ASP A 336 -20.35 21.95 -11.23
N VAL A 337 -19.06 22.24 -11.40
CA VAL A 337 -18.07 22.38 -10.33
C VAL A 337 -17.45 23.77 -10.43
N ALA A 338 -17.47 24.52 -9.33
CA ALA A 338 -16.92 25.86 -9.30
C ALA A 338 -15.38 25.85 -9.26
N ARG A 339 -14.76 26.94 -9.73
CA ARG A 339 -13.32 27.16 -9.52
C ARG A 339 -12.98 27.08 -8.03
N GLY A 340 -11.91 26.36 -7.69
CA GLY A 340 -11.42 26.14 -6.34
C GLY A 340 -12.11 24.98 -5.61
N GLU A 341 -13.20 24.45 -6.14
CA GLU A 341 -13.90 23.32 -5.53
C GLU A 341 -13.07 22.03 -5.67
N GLU A 342 -13.12 21.19 -4.64
CA GLU A 342 -12.45 19.88 -4.65
C GLU A 342 -13.24 18.88 -5.52
N LEU A 343 -12.51 18.15 -6.36
CA LEU A 343 -13.01 17.06 -7.18
C LEU A 343 -12.91 15.76 -6.38
N VAL A 344 -14.06 15.20 -6.04
CA VAL A 344 -14.20 14.09 -5.08
C VAL A 344 -15.04 12.97 -5.67
N ILE A 345 -14.65 11.73 -5.38
CA ILE A 345 -15.34 10.51 -5.82
C ILE A 345 -15.98 9.81 -4.63
N ASN A 346 -16.91 8.89 -4.91
CA ASN A 346 -17.37 7.96 -3.88
C ASN A 346 -16.55 6.67 -3.96
N TYR A 347 -15.76 6.39 -2.93
CA TYR A 347 -14.98 5.14 -2.83
C TYR A 347 -15.85 3.89 -2.70
N TYR A 348 -17.06 4.05 -2.15
CA TYR A 348 -17.98 2.95 -1.85
C TYR A 348 -19.38 3.33 -2.33
N PRO A 349 -19.68 3.15 -3.63
CA PRO A 349 -20.98 3.51 -4.19
C PRO A 349 -22.16 2.89 -3.44
N HIS A 350 -22.01 1.64 -2.95
CA HIS A 350 -23.02 0.94 -2.14
C HIS A 350 -23.34 1.63 -0.80
N LEU A 351 -22.47 2.51 -0.29
CA LEU A 351 -22.72 3.26 0.96
C LEU A 351 -23.43 4.60 0.71
N LYS A 352 -23.62 5.02 -0.54
CA LYS A 352 -24.13 6.36 -0.88
C LYS A 352 -25.50 6.63 -0.29
N ASP A 353 -26.37 5.63 -0.34
CA ASP A 353 -27.79 5.73 0.01
C ASP A 353 -28.09 5.25 1.43
N LEU A 354 -27.06 4.79 2.16
CA LEU A 354 -27.19 4.43 3.57
C LEU A 354 -27.36 5.67 4.46
N PRO A 355 -28.12 5.57 5.57
CA PRO A 355 -28.19 6.61 6.59
C PRO A 355 -26.81 7.01 7.14
N PHE A 356 -26.68 8.24 7.64
CA PHE A 356 -25.44 8.76 8.20
C PHE A 356 -24.77 7.83 9.22
N SER A 357 -25.55 7.24 10.14
CA SER A 357 -25.04 6.36 11.21
C SER A 357 -24.38 5.09 10.65
N GLU A 358 -25.05 4.41 9.73
CA GLU A 358 -24.57 3.19 9.07
C GLU A 358 -23.36 3.49 8.21
N ARG A 359 -23.46 4.52 7.36
CA ARG A 359 -22.36 4.96 6.50
C ARG A 359 -21.11 5.33 7.30
N THR A 360 -21.27 6.07 8.39
CA THR A 360 -20.14 6.44 9.26
C THR A 360 -19.52 5.22 9.93
N THR A 361 -20.34 4.28 10.39
CA THR A 361 -19.84 3.02 10.98
C THR A 361 -19.00 2.25 9.96
N GLU A 362 -19.48 2.14 8.73
CA GLU A 362 -18.78 1.45 7.65
C GLU A 362 -17.48 2.14 7.24
N LEU A 363 -17.46 3.47 7.15
CA LEU A 363 -16.24 4.23 6.84
C LEU A 363 -15.21 4.15 7.97
N VAL A 364 -15.66 4.20 9.23
CA VAL A 364 -14.77 4.03 10.41
C VAL A 364 -14.16 2.63 10.42
N ARG A 365 -14.95 1.58 10.11
CA ARG A 365 -14.43 0.22 9.93
C ARG A 365 -13.36 0.14 8.85
N ARG A 366 -13.44 0.99 7.83
CA ARG A 366 -12.46 1.14 6.74
C ARG A 366 -11.34 2.14 7.06
N GLY A 367 -11.26 2.63 8.30
CA GLY A 367 -10.11 3.37 8.81
C GLY A 367 -10.13 4.88 8.67
N PHE A 368 -11.26 5.49 8.26
CA PHE A 368 -11.37 6.96 8.20
C PHE A 368 -12.78 7.48 8.53
N ARG A 369 -12.87 8.78 8.87
CA ARG A 369 -14.13 9.49 9.08
C ARG A 369 -14.33 10.48 7.94
N CYS A 370 -15.46 10.37 7.23
CA CYS A 370 -15.76 11.32 6.16
C CYS A 370 -16.29 12.64 6.74
N MET A 371 -15.65 13.74 6.32
CA MET A 371 -15.98 15.10 6.73
C MET A 371 -16.71 15.89 5.62
N CYS A 372 -17.31 15.21 4.63
CA CYS A 372 -18.04 15.89 3.55
C CYS A 372 -19.29 16.59 4.05
N ALA A 373 -19.82 17.53 3.28
CA ALA A 373 -21.00 18.32 3.66
C ALA A 373 -22.23 17.46 4.03
N LYS A 374 -22.47 16.34 3.33
CA LYS A 374 -23.54 15.37 3.67
C LYS A 374 -23.34 14.78 5.07
N CYS A 375 -22.11 14.37 5.41
CA CYS A 375 -21.79 13.82 6.72
C CYS A 375 -21.79 14.89 7.82
N GLN A 376 -21.37 16.12 7.54
CA GLN A 376 -21.44 17.23 8.51
C GLN A 376 -22.88 17.59 8.87
N ARG A 377 -23.81 17.53 7.90
CA ARG A 377 -25.25 17.69 8.14
C ARG A 377 -25.94 16.46 8.73
N ARG A 378 -25.21 15.34 8.86
CA ARG A 378 -25.70 14.05 9.37
C ARG A 378 -26.87 13.47 8.55
N GLU A 379 -26.82 13.66 7.23
CA GLU A 379 -27.78 13.17 6.23
C GLU A 379 -27.58 11.71 5.80
#